data_AF-A0A376WZI1-F1
#
_entry.id   AF-A0A376WZI1-F1
#
_cell.length_a   1.000
_cell.length_b   1.000
_cell.length_c   1.000
_cell.angle_alpha   90.00
_cell.angle_beta   90.00
_cell.angle_gamma   90.00
#
_symmetry.space_group_name_H-M   'P 1'
#
loop_
_entity.id
_entity.type
_entity.pdbx_description
1 polymer ?
#
loop_
_entity_poly.entity_id
_entity_poly.type
_entity_poly.pdbx_seq_one_letter_code
_entity_poly.pdbx_strand_id
1 'polypeptide(L)'
;MTQVAKENSGDVRLPYANGSIHLGHMLEHIQADVWVRYQRMRGHEVNFICADDAHGTPIMLKAQQLGITPEQMIGEMSQEHQTDFAGFNISYDNYHSTHSEENRQLSELIYSRLKENGFIKTAPSLSCTIRKKACSCRTVL
;
A
#
# COMPACT_ATOMS: atom_id res chain seq x y z
N MET A 1 -36.70 7.38 -12.31
CA MET A 1 -35.97 7.10 -11.06
C MET A 1 -34.58 6.61 -11.42
N THR A 2 -33.67 7.54 -11.72
CA THR A 2 -32.26 7.22 -11.98
C THR A 2 -31.62 7.11 -10.60
N GLN A 3 -31.45 5.90 -10.09
CA GLN A 3 -30.57 5.69 -8.94
C GLN A 3 -29.18 6.11 -9.40
N VAL A 4 -28.64 7.16 -8.77
CA VAL A 4 -27.21 7.48 -8.85
C VAL A 4 -26.51 6.19 -8.42
N ALA A 5 -25.81 5.53 -9.34
CA ALA A 5 -24.96 4.41 -8.99
C ALA A 5 -23.97 4.94 -7.96
N LYS A 6 -24.10 4.49 -6.71
CA LYS A 6 -23.06 4.72 -5.72
C LYS A 6 -21.86 3.95 -6.23
N GLU A 7 -20.85 4.68 -6.69
CA GLU A 7 -19.56 4.13 -7.07
C GLU A 7 -18.98 3.49 -5.81
N ASN A 8 -19.05 2.16 -5.75
CA ASN A 8 -18.58 1.40 -4.60
C ASN A 8 -17.13 1.03 -4.91
N SER A 9 -16.17 1.79 -4.38
CA SER A 9 -14.76 1.40 -4.42
C SER A 9 -14.49 0.35 -3.33
N GLY A 10 -13.89 -0.77 -3.73
CA GLY A 10 -13.44 -1.82 -2.82
C GLY A 10 -11.92 -1.80 -2.74
N ASP A 11 -11.38 -1.39 -1.59
CA ASP A 11 -9.93 -1.32 -1.37
C ASP A 11 -9.49 -2.45 -0.44
N VAL A 12 -8.40 -3.14 -0.80
CA VAL A 12 -7.72 -4.11 0.07
C VAL A 12 -6.45 -3.49 0.61
N ARG A 13 -6.04 -3.94 1.80
CA ARG A 13 -4.77 -3.52 2.40
C ARG A 13 -3.62 -3.70 1.39
N LEU A 14 -2.81 -2.65 1.27
CA LEU A 14 -1.65 -2.64 0.38
C LEU A 14 -0.60 -3.66 0.87
N PRO A 15 -0.19 -4.64 0.05
CA PRO A 15 0.93 -5.51 0.37
C PRO A 15 2.22 -4.70 0.45
N TYR A 16 3.04 -5.01 1.47
CA TYR A 16 4.28 -4.31 1.69
C TYR A 16 5.39 -4.91 0.83
N ALA A 17 6.12 -4.09 0.07
CA ALA A 17 7.11 -4.54 -0.93
C ALA A 17 8.46 -5.01 -0.31
N ASN A 18 8.45 -5.63 0.87
CA ASN A 18 9.67 -6.08 1.56
C ASN A 18 9.93 -7.60 1.43
N GLY A 19 9.03 -8.34 0.80
CA GLY A 19 9.16 -9.76 0.59
C GLY A 19 7.90 -10.40 0.02
N SER A 20 8.03 -11.68 -0.34
CA SER A 20 7.02 -12.50 -0.99
C SER A 20 5.68 -12.55 -0.26
N ILE A 21 4.61 -12.69 -1.03
CA ILE A 21 3.26 -12.84 -0.52
C ILE A 21 3.07 -14.24 0.07
N HIS A 22 2.67 -14.31 1.34
CA HIS A 22 2.29 -15.56 1.98
C HIS A 22 0.77 -15.77 1.97
N LEU A 23 0.34 -16.99 2.28
CA LEU A 23 -1.08 -17.39 2.24
C LEU A 23 -2.03 -16.48 3.05
N GLY A 24 -1.56 -15.91 4.16
CA GLY A 24 -2.35 -14.94 4.94
C GLY A 24 -2.77 -13.70 4.15
N HIS A 25 -1.86 -13.09 3.37
CA HIS A 25 -2.17 -11.97 2.49
C HIS A 25 -3.12 -12.43 1.38
N MET A 26 -2.85 -13.59 0.77
CA MET A 26 -3.70 -14.15 -0.28
C MET A 26 -5.15 -14.32 0.16
N LEU A 27 -5.37 -14.78 1.40
CA LEU A 27 -6.71 -14.92 1.96
C LEU A 27 -7.47 -13.58 1.97
N GLU A 28 -6.82 -12.48 2.35
CA GLU A 28 -7.42 -11.14 2.35
C GLU A 28 -7.84 -10.72 0.93
N HIS A 29 -6.96 -10.91 -0.05
CA HIS A 29 -7.24 -10.56 -1.45
C HIS A 29 -8.33 -11.44 -2.07
N ILE A 30 -8.35 -12.74 -1.77
CA ILE A 30 -9.40 -13.67 -2.24
C ILE A 30 -10.77 -13.29 -1.65
N GLN A 31 -10.84 -12.98 -0.36
CA GLN A 31 -12.09 -12.58 0.28
C GLN A 31 -12.68 -11.32 -0.36
N ALA A 32 -11.83 -10.33 -0.64
CA ALA A 32 -12.26 -9.12 -1.32
C ALA A 32 -12.67 -9.37 -2.78
N ASP A 33 -11.92 -10.18 -3.53
CA ASP A 33 -12.24 -10.55 -4.91
C ASP A 33 -13.61 -11.26 -4.99
N VAL A 34 -13.91 -12.16 -4.05
CA VAL A 34 -15.24 -12.81 -3.95
C VAL A 34 -16.35 -11.78 -3.74
N TRP A 35 -16.12 -10.79 -2.87
CA TRP A 35 -17.11 -9.73 -2.62
C TRP A 35 -17.30 -8.84 -3.85
N VAL A 36 -16.23 -8.41 -4.50
CA VAL A 36 -16.27 -7.59 -5.73
C VAL A 36 -17.06 -8.32 -6.83
N ARG A 37 -16.74 -9.60 -7.06
CA ARG A 37 -17.46 -10.42 -8.05
C ARG A 37 -18.93 -10.54 -7.71
N TYR A 38 -19.26 -10.78 -6.45
CA TYR A 38 -20.66 -10.80 -5.99
C TYR A 38 -21.37 -9.48 -6.30
N GLN A 39 -20.76 -8.34 -5.97
CA GLN A 39 -21.35 -7.03 -6.23
C GLN A 39 -21.56 -6.78 -7.73
N ARG A 40 -20.59 -7.17 -8.58
CA ARG A 40 -20.72 -7.10 -10.04
C ARG A 40 -21.85 -7.98 -10.56
N MET A 41 -21.99 -9.21 -10.04
CA MET A 41 -23.11 -10.10 -10.37
C MET A 41 -24.48 -9.53 -9.96
N ARG A 42 -24.52 -8.65 -8.95
CA ARG A 42 -25.72 -7.92 -8.52
C ARG A 42 -26.02 -6.69 -9.40
N GLY A 43 -25.19 -6.42 -10.41
CA GLY A 43 -25.32 -5.26 -11.28
C GLY A 43 -24.73 -3.97 -10.71
N HIS A 44 -23.91 -4.06 -9.65
CA HIS A 44 -23.20 -2.90 -9.12
C HIS A 44 -21.89 -2.67 -9.89
N GLU A 45 -21.60 -1.39 -10.13
CA GLU A 45 -20.29 -0.95 -10.60
C GLU A 45 -19.34 -0.88 -9.40
N VAL A 46 -18.26 -1.67 -9.46
CA VAL A 46 -17.27 -1.78 -8.39
C VAL A 46 -15.87 -1.76 -8.99
N ASN A 47 -15.10 -0.76 -8.56
CA ASN A 47 -13.69 -0.63 -8.87
C ASN A 47 -12.89 -1.34 -7.77
N PHE A 48 -12.14 -2.38 -8.16
CA PHE A 48 -11.27 -3.15 -7.29
C PHE A 48 -9.82 -2.74 -7.53
N ILE A 49 -9.28 -1.98 -6.59
CA ILE A 49 -7.95 -1.38 -6.71
C ILE A 49 -7.03 -1.87 -5.59
N CYS A 50 -5.74 -1.99 -5.92
CA CYS A 50 -4.71 -2.31 -4.95
C CYS A 50 -3.37 -1.71 -5.42
N ALA A 51 -2.38 -1.67 -4.54
CA ALA A 51 -1.04 -1.22 -4.87
C ALA A 51 -0.01 -1.78 -3.90
N ASP A 52 1.25 -1.84 -4.34
CA ASP A 52 2.36 -2.16 -3.43
C ASP A 52 2.73 -0.93 -2.57
N ASP A 53 2.82 -1.13 -1.25
CA ASP A 53 3.44 -0.18 -0.34
C ASP A 53 4.97 -0.31 -0.46
N ALA A 54 5.53 0.64 -1.19
CA ALA A 54 6.90 0.67 -1.64
C ALA A 54 7.80 1.58 -0.80
N HIS A 55 7.33 2.09 0.34
CA HIS A 55 8.10 3.02 1.18
C HIS A 55 8.34 2.50 2.59
N GLY A 56 9.49 2.88 3.16
CA GLY A 56 9.78 2.74 4.58
C GLY A 56 11.11 2.07 4.90
N THR A 57 11.51 2.17 6.16
CA THR A 57 12.80 1.68 6.67
C THR A 57 13.07 0.20 6.37
N PRO A 58 12.09 -0.73 6.47
CA PRO A 58 12.34 -2.14 6.18
C PRO A 58 12.79 -2.40 4.74
N ILE A 59 12.23 -1.70 3.75
CA ILE A 59 12.58 -1.85 2.33
C ILE A 59 14.03 -1.39 2.12
N MET A 60 14.37 -0.21 2.63
CA MET A 60 15.74 0.32 2.55
C MET A 60 16.76 -0.64 3.19
N LEU A 61 16.46 -1.18 4.39
CA LEU A 61 17.36 -2.11 5.07
C LEU A 61 17.51 -3.43 4.31
N LYS A 62 16.41 -3.94 3.72
CA LYS A 62 16.44 -5.17 2.94
C LYS A 62 17.23 -4.97 1.65
N ALA A 63 17.04 -3.86 0.94
CA ALA A 63 17.78 -3.52 -0.27
C ALA A 63 19.29 -3.44 0.01
N GLN A 64 19.67 -2.80 1.12
CA GLN A 64 21.05 -2.78 1.60
C GLN A 64 21.61 -4.18 1.88
N GLN A 65 20.82 -5.08 2.48
CA GLN A 65 21.25 -6.46 2.74
C GLN A 65 21.46 -7.26 1.45
N LEU A 66 20.65 -7.00 0.42
CA LEU A 66 20.76 -7.65 -0.88
C LEU A 66 21.79 -7.00 -1.82
N GLY A 67 22.30 -5.81 -1.47
CA GLY A 67 23.26 -5.08 -2.30
C GLY A 67 22.65 -4.48 -3.58
N ILE A 68 21.33 -4.32 -3.62
CA ILE A 68 20.58 -3.75 -4.75
C ILE A 68 19.96 -2.40 -4.37
N THR A 69 19.51 -1.63 -5.37
CA THR A 69 18.79 -0.38 -5.05
C THR A 69 17.37 -0.68 -4.55
N PRO A 70 16.79 0.19 -3.71
CA PRO A 70 15.39 0.04 -3.28
C PRO A 70 14.41 -0.03 -4.45
N GLU A 71 14.65 0.74 -5.52
CA GLU A 71 13.80 0.78 -6.71
C GLU A 71 13.83 -0.54 -7.47
N GLN A 72 15.01 -1.17 -7.57
CA GLN A 72 15.15 -2.51 -8.16
C GLN A 72 14.36 -3.54 -7.34
N MET A 73 14.52 -3.51 -6.02
CA MET A 73 13.77 -4.39 -5.12
C MET A 73 12.26 -4.24 -5.27
N ILE A 74 11.75 -3.01 -5.26
CA ILE A 74 10.32 -2.72 -5.39
C ILE A 74 9.79 -3.25 -6.74
N GLY A 75 10.56 -3.07 -7.82
CA GLY A 75 10.20 -3.58 -9.15
C GLY A 75 10.10 -5.10 -9.20
N GLU A 76 11.09 -5.80 -8.65
CA GLU A 76 11.10 -7.27 -8.58
C GLU A 76 9.93 -7.80 -7.74
N MET A 77 9.69 -7.21 -6.56
CA MET A 77 8.59 -7.60 -5.69
C MET A 77 7.23 -7.33 -6.33
N SER A 78 7.06 -6.20 -7.00
CA SER A 78 5.79 -5.90 -7.69
C SER A 78 5.46 -6.91 -8.78
N GLN A 79 6.49 -7.35 -9.53
CA GLN A 79 6.31 -8.37 -10.56
C GLN A 79 5.95 -9.73 -9.95
N GLU A 80 6.60 -10.13 -8.86
CA GLU A 80 6.30 -11.35 -8.11
C GLU A 80 4.85 -11.33 -7.60
N HIS A 81 4.46 -10.24 -6.93
CA HIS A 81 3.12 -10.07 -6.38
C HIS A 81 2.03 -10.17 -7.44
N GLN A 82 2.19 -9.46 -8.56
CA GLN A 82 1.23 -9.49 -9.66
C GLN A 82 1.15 -10.88 -10.30
N THR A 83 2.27 -11.60 -10.39
CA THR A 83 2.30 -12.98 -10.90
C THR A 83 1.53 -13.92 -9.98
N ASP A 84 1.74 -13.82 -8.67
CA ASP A 84 1.02 -14.61 -7.68
C ASP A 84 -0.48 -14.31 -7.72
N PHE A 85 -0.88 -13.04 -7.72
CA PHE A 85 -2.30 -12.67 -7.80
C PHE A 85 -2.97 -13.16 -9.08
N ALA A 86 -2.28 -13.05 -10.22
CA ALA A 86 -2.76 -13.59 -11.49
C ALA A 86 -2.90 -15.12 -11.44
N GLY A 87 -1.94 -15.82 -10.80
CA GLY A 87 -1.98 -17.27 -10.62
C GLY A 87 -3.17 -17.76 -9.81
N PHE A 88 -3.64 -16.96 -8.85
CA PHE A 88 -4.86 -17.21 -8.08
C PHE A 88 -6.13 -16.62 -8.71
N ASN A 89 -6.01 -16.09 -9.92
CA ASN A 89 -7.11 -15.54 -10.71
C ASN A 89 -7.83 -14.36 -10.01
N ILE A 90 -7.09 -13.58 -9.23
CA ILE A 90 -7.58 -12.34 -8.62
C ILE A 90 -7.60 -11.26 -9.69
N SER A 91 -8.71 -10.52 -9.80
CA SER A 91 -8.96 -9.60 -10.91
C SER A 91 -9.08 -8.16 -10.44
N TYR A 92 -7.96 -7.48 -10.26
CA TYR A 92 -7.93 -6.03 -10.04
C TYR A 92 -8.27 -5.26 -11.32
N ASP A 93 -8.98 -4.14 -11.19
CA ASP A 93 -9.16 -3.18 -12.28
C ASP A 93 -7.97 -2.23 -12.41
N ASN A 94 -7.30 -1.95 -11.28
CA ASN A 94 -6.08 -1.16 -11.25
C ASN A 94 -5.16 -1.68 -10.13
N TYR A 95 -3.96 -2.10 -10.52
CA TYR A 95 -2.90 -2.44 -9.59
C TYR A 95 -1.73 -1.44 -9.78
N HIS A 96 -1.34 -0.74 -8.72
CA HIS A 96 -0.34 0.33 -8.81
C HIS A 96 0.75 0.23 -7.74
N SER A 97 1.49 1.31 -7.51
CA SER A 97 2.54 1.39 -6.49
C SER A 97 2.48 2.74 -5.81
N THR A 98 2.76 2.79 -4.50
CA THR A 98 2.92 4.05 -3.78
C THR A 98 4.18 4.83 -4.21
N HIS A 99 5.09 4.20 -4.96
CA HIS A 99 6.27 4.84 -5.56
C HIS A 99 5.98 5.41 -6.97
N SER A 100 4.75 5.86 -7.23
CA SER A 100 4.41 6.59 -8.46
C SER A 100 4.56 8.11 -8.28
N GLU A 101 4.82 8.80 -9.39
CA GLU A 101 4.97 10.25 -9.40
C GLU A 101 3.64 10.95 -9.05
N GLU A 102 2.53 10.40 -9.53
CA GLU A 102 1.18 10.88 -9.22
C GLU A 102 0.90 10.79 -7.71
N ASN A 103 1.23 9.65 -7.09
CA ASN A 103 1.03 9.47 -5.65
C ASN A 103 1.92 10.41 -4.82
N ARG A 104 3.15 10.66 -5.28
CA ARG A 104 4.07 11.63 -4.66
C ARG A 104 3.46 13.03 -4.67
N GLN A 105 3.00 13.50 -5.84
CA GLN A 105 2.39 14.82 -5.98
C GLN A 105 1.14 14.98 -5.12
N LEU A 106 0.26 13.97 -5.10
CA LEU A 106 -0.96 13.99 -4.29
C LEU A 106 -0.66 13.98 -2.78
N SER A 107 0.31 13.17 -2.35
CA SER A 107 0.74 13.10 -0.95
C SER A 107 1.35 14.42 -0.48
N GLU A 108 2.22 15.01 -1.30
CA GLU A 108 2.83 16.33 -1.03
C GLU A 108 1.77 17.44 -0.99
N LEU A 109 0.77 17.40 -1.87
CA LEU A 109 -0.35 18.34 -1.87
C LEU A 109 -1.18 18.26 -0.59
N ILE A 110 -1.53 17.04 -0.15
CA ILE A 110 -2.29 16.83 1.09
C ILE A 110 -1.49 17.34 2.29
N TYR A 111 -0.21 16.95 2.37
CA TYR A 111 0.69 17.40 3.44
C TYR A 111 0.79 18.93 3.50
N SER A 112 0.99 19.58 2.35
CA SER A 112 1.17 21.02 2.27
C SER A 112 -0.09 21.76 2.72
N ARG A 113 -1.27 21.32 2.26
CA ARG A 113 -2.56 21.88 2.71
C ARG A 113 -2.80 21.71 4.19
N LEU A 114 -2.46 20.55 4.78
CA LEU A 114 -2.59 20.32 6.22
C LEU A 114 -1.64 21.21 7.02
N LYS A 115 -0.43 21.44 6.51
CA LYS A 115 0.55 22.33 7.12
C LYS A 115 0.10 23.78 7.08
N GLU A 116 -0.36 24.26 5.93
CA GLU A 116 -0.86 25.63 5.73
C GLU A 116 -2.05 25.96 6.63
N ASN A 117 -2.95 24.98 6.85
CA ASN A 117 -4.09 25.13 7.75
C ASN A 117 -3.73 24.95 9.24
N GLY A 118 -2.46 24.79 9.59
CA GLY A 118 -2.01 24.68 10.99
C GLY A 118 -2.35 23.35 11.67
N PHE A 119 -2.73 22.31 10.92
CA PHE A 119 -3.03 20.98 11.46
C PHE A 119 -1.78 20.13 11.72
N ILE A 120 -0.60 20.57 11.26
CA ILE A 120 0.69 19.89 11.49
C ILE A 120 1.52 20.68 12.49
N LYS A 121 1.94 20.01 13.57
CA LYS A 121 2.85 20.55 14.59
C LYS A 121 4.15 19.77 14.60
N THR A 122 5.27 20.47 14.60
CA THR A 122 6.60 19.85 14.76
C THR A 122 6.91 19.71 16.24
N ALA A 123 7.27 18.51 16.68
CA ALA A 123 7.76 18.25 18.03
C ALA A 123 9.14 17.57 17.96
N PRO A 124 10.06 17.87 18.88
CA PRO A 124 11.36 17.20 18.93
C PRO A 124 11.17 15.72 19.28
N SER A 125 11.76 14.83 18.47
CA SER A 125 11.78 13.39 18.73
C SER A 125 12.98 13.01 19.60
N LEU A 126 12.76 12.25 20.67
CA LEU A 126 13.84 11.63 21.44
C LEU A 126 14.52 10.54 20.61
N SER A 127 15.80 10.71 20.29
CA SER A 127 16.61 9.67 19.67
C SER A 127 17.16 8.72 20.74
N CYS A 128 16.92 7.42 20.62
CA CYS A 128 17.56 6.44 21.49
C CYS A 128 19.04 6.30 21.12
N THR A 129 19.93 6.72 22.03
CA THR A 129 21.39 6.70 21.84
C THR A 129 21.94 5.28 21.64
N ILE A 130 21.21 4.26 22.10
CA ILE A 130 21.62 2.85 22.00
C ILE A 130 21.39 2.28 20.58
N ARG A 131 20.45 2.82 19.79
CA ARG A 131 20.12 2.27 18.45
C ARG A 131 20.21 3.24 17.28
N LYS A 132 20.61 4.51 17.48
CA LYS A 132 20.69 5.57 16.44
C LYS A 132 19.50 5.54 15.45
N LYS A 133 18.30 5.23 15.95
CA LYS A 133 17.04 5.25 15.21
C LYS A 133 16.07 6.17 15.93
N ALA A 134 15.23 6.87 15.16
CA ALA A 134 14.08 7.56 15.71
C ALA A 134 13.18 6.52 16.39
N CYS A 135 13.08 6.58 17.72
CA CYS A 135 12.23 5.69 18.50
C CYS A 135 10.79 6.22 18.44
N SER A 136 10.04 5.82 17.42
CA SER A 136 8.58 5.79 17.51
C SER A 136 8.23 4.72 18.55
N CYS A 137 7.84 5.16 19.75
CA CYS A 137 7.50 4.34 20.90
C CYS A 137 6.55 3.19 20.51
N ARG A 138 7.07 1.98 20.33
CA ARG A 138 6.26 0.76 20.17
C ARG A 138 6.79 -0.42 20.98
N THR A 139 7.51 -0.14 22.07
CA THR A 139 7.91 -1.16 23.05
C THR A 139 8.18 -0.52 24.41
N VAL A 140 7.12 -0.30 25.19
CA VAL A 140 7.16 -0.38 26.65
C VAL A 140 5.89 -1.10 27.08
N LEU A 141 5.91 -2.43 26.94
CA LEU A 141 5.39 -3.41 27.90
C LEU A 141 6.21 -4.69 27.66
#